data_AF-A0A0M8PWP8-F1
#
_entry.id   AF-A0A0M8PWP8-F1
#
_cell.length_a   1.000
_cell.length_b   1.000
_cell.length_c   1.000
_cell.angle_alpha   90.00
_cell.angle_beta   90.00
_cell.angle_gamma   90.00
#
_symmetry.space_group_name_H-M   'P 1'
#
loop_
_entity.id
_entity.type
_entity.pdbx_description
1 polymer ?
#
loop_
_entity_poly.entity_id
_entity_poly.type
_entity_poly.pdbx_seq_one_letter_code
_entity_poly.pdbx_strand_id
1 'polypeptide(L)'
;MNLQQLFKMQKELDDFIEKTQNIERDVFKEKGLALMVELAELANETRCFKFWSTKGASERDVILEEYVDSIHFILSLGLLKGYTAIDKWPVIEEKRDLTETFLMTQDDILKFISQPTEDRYLAIWQCYGLIAYNLGFTFEDVVAAYIEKNEENYNRQRSGY
;
A
#
# COMPACT_ATOMS: atom_id res chain seq x y z
N MET A 1 -12.66 -6.72 -11.19
CA MET A 1 -12.82 -7.30 -9.83
C MET A 1 -12.75 -6.18 -8.81
N ASN A 2 -13.28 -6.40 -7.60
CA ASN A 2 -13.83 -5.31 -6.77
C ASN A 2 -13.00 -4.99 -5.50
N LEU A 3 -12.44 -3.78 -5.44
CA LEU A 3 -11.72 -3.25 -4.27
C LEU A 3 -12.59 -3.10 -3.01
N GLN A 4 -13.92 -3.06 -3.16
CA GLN A 4 -14.84 -2.91 -2.03
C GLN A 4 -14.69 -4.04 -0.99
N GLN A 5 -14.30 -5.25 -1.42
CA GLN A 5 -14.01 -6.33 -0.47
C GLN A 5 -12.79 -5.99 0.40
N LEU A 6 -11.72 -5.44 -0.20
CA LEU A 6 -10.51 -5.09 0.54
C LEU A 6 -10.77 -3.93 1.50
N PHE A 7 -11.55 -2.92 1.09
CA PHE A 7 -11.98 -1.86 1.99
C PHE A 7 -12.73 -2.40 3.20
N LYS A 8 -13.64 -3.36 3.01
CA LYS A 8 -14.35 -4.00 4.11
C LYS A 8 -13.38 -4.70 5.08
N MET A 9 -12.47 -5.52 4.54
CA MET A 9 -11.47 -6.24 5.34
C MET A 9 -10.53 -5.29 6.09
N GLN A 10 -10.06 -4.22 5.44
CA GLN A 10 -9.22 -3.22 6.08
C GLN A 10 -9.98 -2.49 7.19
N LYS A 11 -11.26 -2.17 6.97
CA LYS A 11 -12.07 -1.49 7.99
C LYS A 11 -12.21 -2.37 9.24
N GLU A 12 -12.49 -3.65 9.06
CA GLU A 12 -12.61 -4.59 10.18
C GLU A 12 -11.27 -4.73 10.94
N LEU A 13 -10.13 -4.66 10.24
CA LEU A 13 -8.80 -4.73 10.85
C LEU A 13 -8.47 -3.43 11.61
N ASP A 14 -8.70 -2.28 10.99
CA ASP A 14 -8.51 -0.96 11.59
C ASP A 14 -9.35 -0.81 12.86
N ASP A 15 -10.65 -1.11 12.80
CA ASP A 15 -11.56 -1.06 13.95
C ASP A 15 -11.06 -1.97 15.09
N PHE A 16 -10.51 -3.14 14.76
CA PHE A 16 -9.97 -4.07 15.74
C PHE A 16 -8.71 -3.52 16.41
N ILE A 17 -7.76 -2.97 15.64
CA ILE A 17 -6.52 -2.37 16.14
C ILE A 17 -6.85 -1.16 17.03
N GLU A 18 -7.69 -0.25 16.53
CA GLU A 18 -8.05 0.98 17.25
C GLU A 18 -8.72 0.66 18.60
N LYS A 19 -9.61 -0.34 18.63
CA LYS A 19 -10.22 -0.82 19.86
C LYS A 19 -9.23 -1.51 20.79
N THR A 20 -8.35 -2.37 20.27
CA THR A 20 -7.38 -3.14 21.07
C THR A 20 -6.35 -2.21 21.72
N GLN A 21 -5.90 -1.19 20.99
CA GLN A 21 -4.87 -0.26 21.41
C GLN A 21 -5.44 1.03 22.06
N ASN A 22 -6.76 1.12 22.25
CA ASN A 22 -7.48 2.29 22.77
C ASN A 22 -7.11 3.60 22.04
N ILE A 23 -7.12 3.55 20.71
CA ILE A 23 -6.81 4.71 19.86
C ILE A 23 -8.12 5.47 19.60
N GLU A 24 -8.25 6.65 20.21
CA GLU A 24 -9.39 7.57 20.00
C GLU A 24 -9.01 8.86 19.24
N ARG A 25 -7.72 9.01 18.91
CA ARG A 25 -7.18 10.21 18.27
C ARG A 25 -7.10 10.05 16.76
N ASP A 26 -7.04 11.16 16.03
CA ASP A 26 -6.69 11.14 14.61
C ASP A 26 -5.25 10.60 14.43
N VAL A 27 -5.12 9.59 13.56
CA VAL A 27 -3.88 8.92 13.19
C VAL A 27 -3.58 9.03 11.69
N PHE A 28 -4.21 9.97 10.99
CA PHE A 28 -4.03 10.16 9.55
C PHE A 28 -2.57 10.37 9.15
N LYS A 29 -1.83 11.20 9.90
CA LYS A 29 -0.42 11.47 9.60
C LYS A 29 0.47 10.27 9.88
N GLU A 30 0.17 9.50 10.92
CA GLU A 30 0.87 8.26 11.26
C GLU A 30 0.67 7.20 10.18
N LYS A 31 -0.57 6.98 9.74
CA LYS A 31 -0.87 6.06 8.61
C LYS A 31 -0.25 6.55 7.30
N GLY A 32 -0.18 7.87 7.08
CA GLY A 32 0.52 8.47 5.94
C GLY A 32 2.04 8.24 5.99
N LEU A 33 2.66 8.39 7.17
CA LEU A 33 4.07 8.08 7.37
C LEU A 33 4.34 6.58 7.20
N ALA A 34 3.45 5.72 7.71
CA ALA A 34 3.57 4.28 7.53
C ALA A 34 3.58 3.93 6.03
N LEU A 35 2.65 4.45 5.23
CA LEU A 35 2.65 4.26 3.78
C LEU A 35 3.97 4.71 3.10
N MET A 36 4.57 5.82 3.56
CA MET A 36 5.87 6.26 3.07
C MET A 36 7.01 5.30 3.41
N VAL A 37 6.95 4.68 4.59
CA VAL A 37 7.91 3.66 5.04
C VAL A 37 7.74 2.39 4.21
N GLU A 38 6.52 1.86 4.08
CA GLU A 38 6.25 0.66 3.27
C GLU A 38 6.65 0.85 1.81
N LEU A 39 6.43 2.02 1.21
CA LEU A 39 6.91 2.32 -0.15
C LEU A 39 8.45 2.22 -0.24
N ALA A 40 9.15 2.68 0.79
CA ALA A 40 10.61 2.62 0.85
C ALA A 40 11.13 1.19 1.09
N GLU A 41 10.43 0.39 1.89
CA GLU A 41 10.71 -1.03 2.11
C GLU A 41 10.52 -1.82 0.81
N LEU A 42 9.40 -1.61 0.12
CA LEU A 42 9.16 -2.13 -1.23
C LEU A 42 10.28 -1.73 -2.21
N ALA A 43 10.64 -0.45 -2.29
CA ALA A 43 11.73 0.01 -3.15
C ALA A 43 13.07 -0.67 -2.80
N ASN A 44 13.32 -0.89 -1.51
CA ASN A 44 14.53 -1.53 -1.02
C ASN A 44 14.66 -2.99 -1.48
N GLU A 45 13.55 -3.73 -1.54
CA GLU A 45 13.49 -5.13 -1.98
C GLU A 45 13.57 -5.28 -3.50
N THR A 46 13.05 -4.32 -4.28
CA THR A 46 13.31 -4.26 -5.73
C THR A 46 14.76 -3.96 -6.07
N ARG A 47 15.45 -3.21 -5.19
CA ARG A 47 16.84 -2.75 -5.35
C ARG A 47 17.09 -1.93 -6.61
N CYS A 48 16.04 -1.39 -7.25
CA CYS A 48 16.13 -0.71 -8.54
C CYS A 48 17.07 0.52 -8.53
N PHE A 49 17.24 1.15 -7.37
CA PHE A 49 18.09 2.33 -7.19
C PHE A 49 19.55 2.01 -6.80
N LYS A 50 19.89 0.75 -6.47
CA LYS A 50 21.19 0.37 -5.90
C LYS A 50 22.26 0.18 -6.98
N PHE A 51 22.57 1.24 -7.73
CA PHE A 51 23.52 1.24 -8.86
C PHE A 51 24.96 0.84 -8.50
N TRP A 52 25.32 0.90 -7.21
CA TRP A 52 26.64 0.51 -6.69
C TRP A 52 26.74 -0.97 -6.30
N SER A 53 25.71 -1.79 -6.56
CA SER A 53 25.66 -3.19 -6.16
C SER A 53 25.21 -4.10 -7.29
N THR A 54 25.81 -5.28 -7.39
CA THR A 54 25.44 -6.32 -8.38
C THR A 54 24.42 -7.32 -7.83
N LYS A 55 24.08 -7.26 -6.54
CA LYS A 55 23.03 -8.12 -5.97
C LYS A 55 21.67 -7.71 -6.57
N GLY A 56 20.99 -8.67 -7.21
CA GLY A 56 19.66 -8.50 -7.78
C GLY A 56 18.56 -8.36 -6.72
N ALA A 57 17.35 -8.07 -7.18
CA ALA A 57 16.14 -7.94 -6.37
C ALA A 57 15.90 -9.18 -5.48
N SER A 58 15.12 -8.99 -4.41
CA SER A 58 14.62 -10.09 -3.60
C SER A 58 13.65 -10.97 -4.40
N GLU A 59 13.31 -12.14 -3.85
CA GLU A 59 12.35 -13.05 -4.46
C GLU A 59 10.99 -12.36 -4.64
N ARG A 60 10.25 -12.76 -5.69
CA ARG A 60 8.98 -12.13 -6.07
C ARG A 60 8.01 -12.03 -4.90
N ASP A 61 7.88 -13.10 -4.10
CA ASP A 61 6.92 -13.17 -3.00
C ASP A 61 7.27 -12.19 -1.88
N VAL A 62 8.57 -11.95 -1.64
CA VAL A 62 9.03 -10.93 -0.68
C VAL A 62 8.62 -9.54 -1.16
N ILE A 63 8.85 -9.23 -2.44
CA ILE A 63 8.46 -7.93 -3.01
C ILE A 63 6.93 -7.75 -3.00
N LEU A 64 6.18 -8.83 -3.26
CA LEU A 64 4.72 -8.81 -3.22
C LEU A 64 4.21 -8.57 -1.80
N GLU A 65 4.86 -9.12 -0.77
CA GLU A 65 4.53 -8.88 0.64
C GLU A 65 4.66 -7.39 0.98
N GLU A 66 5.82 -6.77 0.69
CA GLU A 66 6.04 -5.32 0.90
C GLU A 66 5.05 -4.46 0.10
N TYR A 67 4.68 -4.92 -1.09
CA TYR A 67 3.70 -4.25 -1.92
C TYR A 67 2.32 -4.25 -1.25
N VAL A 68 1.87 -5.38 -0.69
CA VAL A 68 0.56 -5.45 -0.02
C VAL A 68 0.53 -4.73 1.33
N ASP A 69 1.67 -4.61 2.02
CA ASP A 69 1.78 -3.78 3.23
C ASP A 69 1.46 -2.31 2.92
N SER A 70 1.91 -1.80 1.78
CA SER A 70 1.49 -0.49 1.29
C SER A 70 -0.01 -0.40 0.98
N ILE A 71 -0.60 -1.46 0.38
CA ILE A 71 -2.04 -1.50 0.06
C ILE A 71 -2.89 -1.41 1.33
N HIS A 72 -2.48 -2.04 2.44
CA HIS A 72 -3.14 -1.90 3.74
C HIS A 72 -3.29 -0.43 4.16
N PHE A 73 -2.20 0.35 4.08
CA PHE A 73 -2.24 1.76 4.46
C PHE A 73 -2.99 2.64 3.45
N ILE A 74 -2.93 2.35 2.14
CA ILE A 74 -3.73 3.07 1.14
C ILE A 74 -5.22 2.88 1.40
N LEU A 75 -5.67 1.66 1.67
CA LEU A 75 -7.07 1.38 2.01
C LEU A 75 -7.47 2.09 3.31
N SER A 76 -6.61 2.01 4.34
CA SER A 76 -6.83 2.64 5.65
C SER A 76 -6.97 4.16 5.56
N LEU A 77 -6.13 4.81 4.76
CA LEU A 77 -6.21 6.25 4.50
C LEU A 77 -7.49 6.63 3.74
N GLY A 78 -7.90 5.81 2.78
CA GLY A 78 -9.18 5.99 2.07
C GLY A 78 -10.38 5.90 3.00
N LEU A 79 -10.40 4.91 3.91
CA LEU A 79 -11.44 4.75 4.93
C LEU A 79 -11.51 5.97 5.85
N LEU A 80 -10.38 6.46 6.36
CA LEU A 80 -10.33 7.64 7.23
C LEU A 80 -10.86 8.92 6.58
N LYS A 81 -10.70 9.06 5.25
CA LYS A 81 -11.18 10.23 4.51
C LYS A 81 -12.53 10.04 3.83
N GLY A 82 -13.09 8.82 3.86
CA GLY A 82 -14.30 8.47 3.13
C GLY A 82 -14.11 8.28 1.62
N TYR A 83 -12.87 8.19 1.13
CA TYR A 83 -12.52 8.00 -0.28
C TYR A 83 -12.58 6.52 -0.67
N THR A 84 -13.80 5.99 -0.69
CA THR A 84 -14.08 4.57 -0.91
C THR A 84 -14.81 4.31 -2.23
N ALA A 85 -14.98 5.32 -3.07
CA ALA A 85 -15.73 5.20 -4.33
C ALA A 85 -14.99 4.38 -5.39
N ILE A 86 -13.66 4.22 -5.28
CA ILE A 86 -12.88 3.39 -6.19
C ILE A 86 -13.29 1.92 -6.05
N ASP A 87 -13.77 1.33 -7.14
CA ASP A 87 -14.26 -0.04 -7.19
C ASP A 87 -13.29 -0.99 -7.91
N LYS A 88 -12.45 -0.46 -8.78
CA LYS A 88 -11.53 -1.23 -9.62
C LYS A 88 -10.09 -0.83 -9.37
N TRP A 89 -9.25 -1.85 -9.42
CA TRP A 89 -7.81 -1.67 -9.51
C TRP A 89 -7.43 -0.89 -10.77
N PRO A 90 -6.59 0.16 -10.68
CA PRO A 90 -6.10 0.88 -11.85
C PRO A 90 -5.09 0.01 -12.60
N VAL A 91 -5.47 -0.49 -13.76
CA VAL A 91 -4.56 -1.21 -14.67
C VAL A 91 -3.87 -0.19 -15.55
N ILE A 92 -2.57 0.01 -15.35
CA ILE A 92 -1.73 0.91 -16.15
C ILE A 92 -0.63 0.09 -16.81
N GLU A 93 -0.85 -0.29 -18.07
CA GLU A 93 0.08 -1.12 -18.84
C GLU A 93 1.18 -0.28 -19.50
N GLU A 94 1.94 0.45 -18.68
CA GLU A 94 3.02 1.31 -19.15
C GLU A 94 4.36 0.88 -18.55
N LYS A 95 5.32 0.55 -19.41
CA LYS A 95 6.68 0.22 -18.98
C LYS A 95 7.43 1.51 -18.60
N ARG A 96 7.89 1.59 -17.35
CA ARG A 96 8.55 2.77 -16.77
C ARG A 96 9.79 2.35 -15.99
N ASP A 97 10.71 3.28 -15.77
CA ASP A 97 11.80 3.07 -14.83
C ASP A 97 11.24 3.01 -13.40
N LEU A 98 11.61 1.98 -12.65
CA LEU A 98 11.11 1.79 -11.29
C LEU A 98 11.60 2.90 -10.34
N THR A 99 12.84 3.37 -10.49
CA THR A 99 13.38 4.43 -9.61
C THR A 99 12.59 5.72 -9.79
N GLU A 100 12.34 6.14 -11.04
CA GLU A 100 11.49 7.30 -11.33
C GLU A 100 10.05 7.10 -10.81
N THR A 101 9.50 5.89 -10.97
CA THR A 101 8.15 5.57 -10.50
C THR A 101 8.05 5.66 -8.97
N PHE A 102 9.02 5.13 -8.22
CA PHE A 102 9.05 5.26 -6.76
C PHE A 102 9.16 6.71 -6.30
N LEU A 103 9.99 7.53 -6.95
CA LEU A 103 10.13 8.96 -6.62
C LEU A 103 8.83 9.74 -6.88
N MET A 104 8.17 9.47 -8.01
CA MET A 104 6.86 10.06 -8.33
C MET A 104 5.79 9.64 -7.31
N THR A 105 5.76 8.35 -6.95
CA THR A 105 4.82 7.83 -5.96
C THR A 105 5.01 8.48 -4.60
N GLN A 106 6.27 8.66 -4.18
CA GLN A 106 6.63 9.33 -2.95
C GLN A 106 6.14 10.80 -2.92
N ASP A 107 6.32 11.53 -4.02
CA ASP A 107 5.85 12.91 -4.16
C ASP A 107 4.31 13.00 -4.06
N ASP A 108 3.58 12.08 -4.69
CA ASP A 108 2.11 12.07 -4.63
C ASP A 108 1.57 11.68 -3.24
N ILE A 109 2.24 10.77 -2.52
CA ILE A 109 1.92 10.48 -1.12
C ILE A 109 2.12 11.72 -0.26
N LEU A 110 3.25 12.44 -0.40
CA LEU A 110 3.51 13.67 0.35
C LEU A 110 2.48 14.77 0.04
N LYS A 111 2.09 14.93 -1.23
CA LYS A 111 1.01 15.84 -1.63
C LYS A 111 -0.31 15.44 -0.99
N PHE A 112 -0.64 14.16 -0.93
CA PHE A 112 -1.87 13.69 -0.29
C PHE A 112 -1.86 13.93 1.22
N ILE A 113 -0.75 13.63 1.91
CA ILE A 113 -0.60 13.86 3.35
C ILE A 113 -0.74 15.36 3.68
N SER A 114 -0.18 16.24 2.85
CA SER A 114 -0.26 17.69 3.05
C SER A 114 -1.62 18.29 2.73
N GLN A 115 -2.31 17.79 1.71
CA GLN A 115 -3.66 18.20 1.33
C GLN A 115 -4.44 16.97 0.85
N PRO A 116 -5.26 16.37 1.73
CA PRO A 116 -5.92 15.10 1.45
C PRO A 116 -7.18 15.33 0.62
N THR A 117 -7.03 15.43 -0.69
CA THR A 117 -8.15 15.44 -1.63
C THR A 117 -8.32 14.06 -2.26
N GLU A 118 -9.53 13.74 -2.71
CA GLU A 118 -9.81 12.45 -3.37
C GLU A 118 -8.98 12.27 -4.65
N ASP A 119 -8.78 13.33 -5.45
CA ASP A 119 -7.92 13.27 -6.64
C ASP A 119 -6.47 12.87 -6.32
N ARG A 120 -5.92 13.37 -5.21
CA ARG A 120 -4.56 13.02 -4.77
C ARG A 120 -4.49 11.61 -4.23
N TYR A 121 -5.56 11.16 -3.56
CA TYR A 121 -5.70 9.76 -3.16
C TYR A 121 -5.74 8.82 -4.37
N LEU A 122 -6.50 9.17 -5.41
CA LEU A 122 -6.56 8.41 -6.66
C LEU A 122 -5.22 8.41 -7.41
N ALA A 123 -4.45 9.49 -7.35
CA ALA A 123 -3.09 9.52 -7.92
C ALA A 123 -2.17 8.47 -7.27
N ILE A 124 -2.28 8.24 -5.95
CA ILE A 124 -1.54 7.16 -5.28
C ILE A 124 -1.93 5.80 -5.84
N TRP A 125 -3.24 5.53 -5.99
CA TRP A 125 -3.71 4.28 -6.60
C TRP A 125 -3.15 4.08 -8.01
N GLN A 126 -3.13 5.13 -8.84
CA GLN A 126 -2.54 5.07 -10.18
C GLN A 126 -1.05 4.74 -10.13
N CYS A 127 -0.30 5.41 -9.26
CA CYS A 127 1.12 5.13 -9.05
C CYS A 127 1.36 3.66 -8.65
N TYR A 128 0.56 3.13 -7.72
CA TYR A 128 0.67 1.73 -7.30
C TYR A 128 0.26 0.75 -8.41
N GLY A 129 -0.73 1.09 -9.24
CA GLY A 129 -1.06 0.32 -10.44
C GLY A 129 0.10 0.24 -11.43
N LEU A 130 0.83 1.35 -11.61
CA LEU A 130 2.02 1.40 -12.45
C LEU A 130 3.19 0.57 -11.86
N ILE A 131 3.41 0.65 -10.55
CA ILE A 131 4.41 -0.19 -9.86
C ILE A 131 4.07 -1.68 -10.04
N ALA A 132 2.82 -2.08 -9.79
CA ALA A 132 2.37 -3.46 -9.95
C ALA A 132 2.63 -3.99 -11.37
N TYR A 133 2.29 -3.21 -12.40
CA TYR A 133 2.56 -3.59 -13.77
C TYR A 133 4.05 -3.80 -14.05
N ASN A 134 4.92 -2.90 -13.58
CA ASN A 134 6.37 -2.99 -13.79
C ASN A 134 7.06 -4.08 -12.95
N LEU A 135 6.41 -4.54 -11.87
CA LEU A 135 6.84 -5.70 -11.07
C LEU A 135 6.20 -7.02 -11.52
N GLY A 136 5.27 -6.99 -12.49
CA GLY A 136 4.58 -8.18 -12.98
C GLY A 136 3.59 -8.77 -11.96
N PHE A 137 2.95 -7.92 -11.18
CA PHE A 137 1.87 -8.30 -10.27
C PHE A 137 0.52 -8.19 -10.97
N THR A 138 -0.25 -9.26 -10.90
CA THR A 138 -1.66 -9.27 -11.31
C THR A 138 -2.54 -8.82 -10.16
N PHE A 139 -3.78 -8.47 -10.46
CA PHE A 139 -4.75 -8.15 -9.41
C PHE A 139 -5.00 -9.37 -8.49
N GLU A 140 -4.99 -10.57 -9.07
CA GLU A 140 -5.16 -11.84 -8.36
C GLU A 140 -4.03 -12.09 -7.37
N ASP A 141 -2.78 -11.81 -7.75
CA ASP A 141 -1.62 -11.89 -6.84
C ASP A 141 -1.81 -10.97 -5.64
N VAL A 142 -2.14 -9.70 -5.90
CA VAL A 142 -2.28 -8.67 -4.86
C VAL A 142 -3.42 -9.03 -3.90
N VAL A 143 -4.56 -9.49 -4.41
CA VAL A 143 -5.69 -9.89 -3.57
C VAL A 143 -5.35 -11.09 -2.71
N ALA A 144 -4.70 -12.12 -3.27
CA ALA A 144 -4.32 -13.31 -2.51
C ALA A 144 -3.36 -12.97 -1.38
N ALA A 145 -2.28 -12.24 -1.68
CA ALA A 145 -1.28 -11.82 -0.70
C ALA A 145 -1.88 -10.86 0.34
N TYR A 146 -2.77 -9.95 -0.05
CA TYR A 146 -3.47 -9.07 0.88
C TYR A 146 -4.34 -9.84 1.88
N ILE A 147 -5.10 -10.84 1.41
CA ILE A 147 -5.96 -11.66 2.30
C ILE A 147 -5.09 -12.40 3.32
N GLU A 148 -4.01 -13.03 2.88
CA GLU A 148 -3.06 -13.72 3.76
C GLU A 148 -2.45 -12.76 4.79
N LYS A 149 -1.95 -11.60 4.34
CA LYS A 149 -1.36 -10.59 5.22
C LYS A 149 -2.37 -10.00 6.21
N ASN A 150 -3.63 -9.80 5.78
CA ASN A 150 -4.71 -9.36 6.66
C ASN A 150 -4.96 -10.36 7.80
N GLU A 151 -5.03 -11.65 7.48
CA GLU A 151 -5.19 -12.72 8.48
C GLU A 151 -4.00 -12.79 9.44
N GLU A 152 -2.76 -12.66 8.94
CA GLU A 152 -1.57 -12.57 9.77
C GLU A 152 -1.61 -11.38 10.72
N ASN A 153 -2.00 -10.21 10.24
CA ASN A 153 -2.08 -8.99 11.04
C ASN A 153 -3.11 -9.13 12.17
N TYR A 154 -4.24 -9.79 11.93
CA TYR A 154 -5.18 -10.16 12.99
C TYR A 154 -4.54 -11.05 14.05
N ASN A 155 -3.76 -12.05 13.63
CA ASN A 155 -3.09 -12.96 14.55
C ASN A 155 -2.02 -12.24 15.38
N ARG A 156 -1.24 -11.35 14.77
CA ARG A 156 -0.22 -10.51 15.45
C ARG A 156 -0.88 -9.66 16.55
N GLN A 157 -1.99 -8.98 16.24
CA GLN A 157 -2.71 -8.15 17.21
C GLN A 157 -3.34 -8.97 18.35
N ARG A 158 -3.83 -10.20 18.09
CA ARG A 158 -4.32 -11.11 19.15
C ARG A 158 -3.22 -11.60 20.08
N SER A 159 -1.99 -11.71 19.58
CA SER A 159 -0.83 -12.14 20.38
C SER A 159 -0.20 -11.03 21.23
N GLY A 160 -0.73 -9.80 21.16
CA GLY A 160 -0.25 -8.66 21.96
C GLY A 160 0.97 -7.97 21.38
N TYR A 161 1.16 -8.06 20.06
CA TYR A 161 2.08 -7.16 19.33
C TYR A 161 1.55 -5.73 19.31
#